data_AF-A0A0E0MTE6-F1
#
_entry.id   AF-A0A0E0MTE6-F1
#
_cell.length_a   1.000
_cell.length_b   1.000
_cell.length_c   1.000
_cell.angle_alpha   90.00
_cell.angle_beta   90.00
_cell.angle_gamma   90.00
#
_symmetry.space_group_name_H-M   'P 1'
#
loop_
_entity.id
_entity.type
_entity.pdbx_description
1 polymer ?
#
loop_
_entity_poly.entity_id
_entity_poly.type
_entity_poly.pdbx_seq_one_letter_code
_entity_poly.pdbx_strand_id
1 'polypeptide(L)'
;MLLMYPARRDDGDGGMRRRLPPSPPWGLPLLGHLHLLGALPHRALRSLAAAHGPVLLLRLGRVPVVVVSSAAAAEELFDDFVELLGQEPMGELLPWLGWVDALNGMEVKVQRTFEALDGILEKVIDDHRRRRREVGRQMDDGGGGDHRDFVDVLLDLINHPRVMHKAQNEIRAVVGNTSHVTKDHVDKLPYLKAVFKETLRLHPPLPLLIPREPPADAQILGYTIPAHTRVVINAWAIGRDPAAWGQQPDEFSPEKFLNGAIDYKGQDFELLPFGAGRRGCPGIVFGVSAMEIALASLLYHFDWEAAATDHRRRGSQAWALPVDMSEVNGIAVHLKYGLHVVAKPRMP
;
A
#
# COMPACT_ATOMS: atom_id res chain seq x y z
N MET A 1 -46.03 -6.16 -7.51
CA MET A 1 -46.23 -4.93 -8.32
C MET A 1 -45.16 -3.93 -7.88
N LEU A 2 -43.99 -3.97 -8.52
CA LEU A 2 -42.87 -3.07 -8.23
C LEU A 2 -43.18 -1.69 -8.84
N LEU A 3 -43.24 -0.65 -8.01
CA LEU A 3 -43.28 0.73 -8.48
C LEU A 3 -41.86 1.17 -8.84
N MET A 4 -41.52 1.10 -10.12
CA MET A 4 -40.40 1.85 -10.69
C MET A 4 -40.81 3.33 -10.74
N TYR A 5 -40.13 4.18 -9.97
CA TYR A 5 -40.26 5.63 -10.13
C TYR A 5 -39.30 6.10 -11.22
N PRO A 6 -39.78 6.85 -12.25
CA PRO A 6 -38.90 7.46 -13.23
C PRO A 6 -38.14 8.63 -12.60
N ALA A 7 -36.86 8.77 -12.96
CA ALA A 7 -36.04 9.91 -12.60
C ALA A 7 -36.72 11.21 -13.07
N ARG A 8 -36.88 12.15 -12.14
CA ARG A 8 -37.50 13.46 -12.36
C ARG A 8 -36.64 14.23 -13.39
N ARG A 9 -37.27 14.67 -14.48
CA ARG A 9 -36.69 15.67 -15.40
C ARG A 9 -36.68 17.02 -14.68
N ASP A 10 -35.51 17.62 -14.59
CA ASP A 10 -35.33 19.03 -14.28
C ASP A 10 -35.35 19.80 -15.61
N ASP A 11 -36.34 20.69 -15.75
CA ASP A 11 -36.42 21.67 -16.82
C ASP A 11 -36.05 23.04 -16.25
N GLY A 12 -35.01 23.67 -16.83
CA GLY A 12 -34.81 25.12 -16.79
C GLY A 12 -33.62 25.66 -16.00
N ASP A 13 -32.42 25.62 -16.58
CA ASP A 13 -31.51 26.77 -16.71
C ASP A 13 -30.41 26.45 -17.73
N GLY A 14 -29.95 27.44 -18.50
CA GLY A 14 -28.94 27.33 -19.56
C GLY A 14 -27.51 27.11 -19.06
N GLY A 15 -27.33 26.39 -17.95
CA GLY A 15 -26.04 26.04 -17.36
C GLY A 15 -25.47 24.77 -17.99
N MET A 16 -24.18 24.79 -18.34
CA MET A 16 -23.45 23.61 -18.81
C MET A 16 -23.69 22.45 -17.83
N ARG A 17 -24.41 21.40 -18.26
CA ARG A 17 -24.76 20.26 -17.40
C ARG A 17 -23.50 19.69 -16.75
N ARG A 18 -23.39 19.78 -15.43
CA ARG A 18 -22.27 19.18 -14.68
C ARG A 18 -22.22 17.68 -14.98
N ARG A 19 -21.11 17.23 -15.55
CA ARG A 19 -20.92 15.81 -15.91
C ARG A 19 -20.37 15.09 -14.69
N LEU A 20 -21.25 14.51 -13.87
CA LEU A 20 -20.84 13.72 -12.71
C LEU A 20 -20.23 12.38 -13.13
N PRO A 21 -19.34 11.77 -12.32
CA PRO A 21 -18.86 10.43 -12.58
C PRO A 21 -19.99 9.41 -12.68
N PRO A 22 -19.84 8.34 -13.48
CA PRO A 22 -20.83 7.28 -13.58
C PRO A 22 -21.07 6.61 -12.23
N SER A 23 -22.32 6.20 -11.99
CA SER A 23 -22.73 5.50 -10.78
C SER A 23 -23.47 4.21 -11.15
N PRO A 24 -23.15 3.06 -10.53
CA PRO A 24 -23.92 1.84 -10.72
C PRO A 24 -25.40 2.07 -10.36
N PRO A 25 -26.37 1.50 -11.11
CA PRO A 25 -27.78 1.78 -10.88
C PRO A 25 -28.35 1.11 -9.62
N TRP A 26 -27.67 0.10 -9.06
CA TRP A 26 -28.17 -0.74 -7.97
C TRP A 26 -27.91 -0.15 -6.57
N GLY A 27 -28.22 1.12 -6.35
CA GLY A 27 -28.13 1.73 -5.02
C GLY A 27 -29.35 1.41 -4.15
N LEU A 28 -29.16 0.79 -2.97
CA LEU A 28 -30.27 0.57 -2.02
C LEU A 28 -30.61 1.86 -1.24
N PRO A 29 -31.86 2.06 -0.82
CA PRO A 29 -32.22 3.14 0.10
C PRO A 29 -31.38 3.08 1.38
N LEU A 30 -30.90 4.24 1.84
CA LEU A 30 -30.06 4.45 3.04
C LEU A 30 -28.67 3.78 3.06
N LEU A 31 -28.51 2.58 2.50
CA LEU A 31 -27.22 1.87 2.42
C LEU A 31 -26.39 2.29 1.20
N GLY A 32 -27.06 2.73 0.13
CA GLY A 32 -26.41 2.99 -1.15
C GLY A 32 -25.76 1.72 -1.72
N HIS A 33 -24.48 1.81 -1.99
CA HIS A 33 -23.65 0.81 -2.67
C HIS A 33 -22.83 -0.06 -1.70
N LEU A 34 -23.00 0.11 -0.38
CA LEU A 34 -22.19 -0.60 0.62
C LEU A 34 -22.24 -2.14 0.47
N HIS A 35 -23.40 -2.66 0.07
CA HIS A 35 -23.64 -4.08 -0.18
C HIS A 35 -22.85 -4.66 -1.37
N LEU A 36 -22.28 -3.83 -2.25
CA LEU A 36 -21.47 -4.26 -3.40
C LEU A 36 -20.00 -4.51 -3.03
N LEU A 37 -19.53 -4.06 -1.86
CA LEU A 37 -18.10 -4.06 -1.52
C LEU A 37 -17.58 -5.40 -0.98
N GLY A 38 -18.46 -6.24 -0.43
CA GLY A 38 -18.08 -7.55 0.10
C GLY A 38 -16.97 -7.51 1.16
N ALA A 39 -16.22 -8.59 1.29
CA ALA A 39 -15.14 -8.73 2.27
C ALA A 39 -13.83 -8.03 1.86
N LEU A 40 -13.60 -7.83 0.56
CA LEU A 40 -12.41 -7.19 0.00
C LEU A 40 -12.81 -5.97 -0.86
N PRO A 41 -13.08 -4.81 -0.24
CA PRO A 41 -13.62 -3.65 -0.92
C PRO A 41 -12.78 -3.18 -2.12
N HIS A 42 -11.46 -3.18 -2.00
CA HIS A 42 -10.56 -2.75 -3.07
C HIS A 42 -10.71 -3.61 -4.35
N ARG A 43 -10.99 -4.91 -4.22
CA ARG A 43 -11.22 -5.82 -5.38
C ARG A 43 -12.60 -5.60 -5.98
N ALA A 44 -13.63 -5.48 -5.15
CA ALA A 44 -14.98 -5.17 -5.61
C ALA A 44 -15.03 -3.85 -6.37
N LEU A 45 -14.30 -2.83 -5.88
CA LEU A 45 -14.15 -1.54 -6.53
C LEU A 45 -13.41 -1.63 -7.87
N ARG A 46 -12.37 -2.47 -8.01
CA ARG A 46 -11.72 -2.75 -9.31
C ARG A 46 -12.74 -3.35 -10.30
N SER A 47 -13.54 -4.32 -9.87
CA SER A 47 -14.56 -4.94 -10.73
C SER A 47 -15.63 -3.95 -11.18
N LEU A 48 -16.07 -3.06 -10.28
CA LEU A 48 -16.99 -1.99 -10.64
C LEU A 48 -16.34 -1.00 -11.63
N ALA A 49 -15.07 -0.64 -11.42
CA ALA A 49 -14.33 0.26 -12.30
C ALA A 49 -14.17 -0.33 -13.71
N ALA A 50 -13.90 -1.62 -13.81
CA ALA A 50 -13.84 -2.32 -15.10
C ALA A 50 -15.18 -2.28 -15.86
N ALA A 51 -16.31 -2.28 -15.15
CA ALA A 51 -17.64 -2.28 -15.76
C ALA A 51 -18.15 -0.86 -16.12
N HIS A 52 -17.72 0.17 -15.39
CA HIS A 52 -18.34 1.50 -15.44
C HIS A 52 -17.35 2.64 -15.75
N GLY A 53 -16.05 2.37 -15.77
CA GLY A 53 -14.99 3.35 -15.97
C GLY A 53 -14.15 3.60 -14.71
N PRO A 54 -12.96 4.22 -14.87
CA PRO A 54 -11.95 4.32 -13.80
C PRO A 54 -12.28 5.34 -12.69
N VAL A 55 -13.29 6.19 -12.89
CA VAL A 55 -13.78 7.17 -11.91
C VAL A 55 -15.26 6.89 -11.65
N LEU A 56 -15.59 6.51 -10.42
CA LEU A 56 -16.94 6.06 -10.06
C LEU A 56 -17.51 6.84 -8.90
N LEU A 57 -18.76 7.31 -9.05
CA LEU A 57 -19.52 7.85 -7.94
C LEU A 57 -20.32 6.75 -7.26
N LEU A 58 -20.00 6.49 -6.00
CA LEU A 58 -20.71 5.59 -5.10
C LEU A 58 -21.36 6.38 -3.96
N ARG A 59 -22.25 5.69 -3.25
CA ARG A 59 -22.88 6.18 -2.04
C ARG A 59 -22.67 5.14 -0.96
N LEU A 60 -21.87 5.44 0.05
CA LEU A 60 -21.64 4.53 1.18
C LEU A 60 -22.48 5.03 2.36
N GLY A 61 -23.63 4.40 2.56
CA GLY A 61 -24.65 4.92 3.46
C GLY A 61 -25.28 6.21 2.91
N ARG A 62 -25.04 7.34 3.59
CA ARG A 62 -25.44 8.69 3.15
C ARG A 62 -24.30 9.51 2.55
N VAL A 63 -23.08 8.98 2.56
CA VAL A 63 -21.88 9.73 2.13
C VAL A 63 -21.61 9.46 0.65
N PRO A 64 -21.54 10.49 -0.20
CA PRO A 64 -21.07 10.33 -1.58
C PRO A 64 -19.55 10.08 -1.60
N VAL A 65 -19.13 9.09 -2.37
CA VAL A 65 -17.72 8.70 -2.49
C VAL A 65 -17.36 8.53 -3.96
N VAL A 66 -16.40 9.30 -4.44
CA VAL A 66 -15.75 9.06 -5.73
C VAL A 66 -14.58 8.11 -5.54
N VAL A 67 -14.53 7.04 -6.34
CA VAL A 67 -13.43 6.10 -6.36
C VAL A 67 -12.64 6.27 -7.64
N VAL A 68 -11.32 6.46 -7.49
CA VAL A 68 -10.36 6.62 -8.58
C VAL A 68 -9.50 5.36 -8.69
N SER A 69 -9.48 4.73 -9.87
CA SER A 69 -8.85 3.42 -10.08
C SER A 69 -7.88 3.36 -11.27
N SER A 70 -7.46 4.50 -11.83
CA SER A 70 -6.44 4.59 -12.90
C SER A 70 -5.39 5.64 -12.56
N ALA A 71 -4.16 5.46 -13.05
CA ALA A 71 -3.06 6.40 -12.87
C ALA A 71 -3.39 7.83 -13.36
N ALA A 72 -3.91 7.96 -14.59
CA ALA A 72 -4.25 9.26 -15.18
C ALA A 72 -5.28 10.06 -14.34
N ALA A 73 -6.33 9.39 -13.86
CA ALA A 73 -7.30 10.02 -12.96
C ALA A 73 -6.71 10.38 -11.59
N ALA A 74 -5.73 9.61 -11.10
CA ALA A 74 -5.04 9.93 -9.86
C ALA A 74 -4.15 11.16 -10.06
N GLU A 75 -3.36 11.22 -11.13
CA GLU A 75 -2.52 12.36 -11.49
C GLU A 75 -3.32 13.68 -11.51
N GLU A 76 -4.39 13.76 -12.32
CA GLU A 76 -5.24 14.96 -12.40
C GLU A 76 -5.83 15.34 -11.04
N LEU A 77 -6.20 14.36 -10.24
CA LEU A 77 -6.69 14.58 -8.88
C LEU A 77 -5.62 15.16 -7.95
N PHE A 78 -4.39 14.68 -8.01
CA PHE A 78 -3.31 15.21 -7.18
C PHE A 78 -2.95 16.63 -7.60
N ASP A 79 -2.98 16.94 -8.88
CA ASP A 79 -2.73 18.29 -9.40
C ASP A 79 -3.83 19.27 -8.98
N ASP A 80 -5.10 18.93 -9.22
CA ASP A 80 -6.25 19.76 -8.84
C ASP A 80 -6.33 19.94 -7.32
N PHE A 81 -6.07 18.89 -6.53
CA PHE A 81 -5.96 19.03 -5.09
C PHE A 81 -4.78 19.90 -4.67
N VAL A 82 -3.62 19.85 -5.34
CA VAL A 82 -2.50 20.73 -4.99
C VAL A 82 -2.90 22.20 -5.10
N GLU A 83 -3.74 22.55 -6.07
CA GLU A 83 -4.34 23.89 -6.22
C GLU A 83 -5.39 24.20 -5.14
N LEU A 84 -6.19 23.20 -4.74
CA LEU A 84 -7.30 23.39 -3.80
C LEU A 84 -6.93 23.34 -2.30
N LEU A 85 -5.84 22.69 -1.88
CA LEU A 85 -5.67 22.39 -0.43
C LEU A 85 -5.01 23.54 0.38
N GLY A 86 -5.81 24.12 1.28
CA GLY A 86 -5.59 23.99 2.73
C GLY A 86 -6.40 22.79 3.26
N GLN A 87 -5.90 22.00 4.22
CA GLN A 87 -6.63 20.83 4.74
C GLN A 87 -7.06 20.99 6.20
N GLU A 88 -8.32 20.62 6.47
CA GLU A 88 -8.95 20.46 7.78
C GLU A 88 -8.72 19.03 8.37
N PRO A 89 -8.82 18.85 9.71
CA PRO A 89 -8.48 17.61 10.41
C PRO A 89 -9.53 16.48 10.28
N MET A 90 -9.10 15.24 10.59
CA MET A 90 -9.86 13.99 10.47
C MET A 90 -11.18 13.96 11.26
N GLY A 91 -11.33 14.78 12.29
CA GLY A 91 -12.54 14.93 13.10
C GLY A 91 -13.77 15.41 12.32
N GLU A 92 -13.57 16.08 11.19
CA GLU A 92 -14.66 16.47 10.27
C GLU A 92 -15.04 15.35 9.30
N LEU A 93 -14.11 14.42 9.03
CA LEU A 93 -14.28 13.33 8.07
C LEU A 93 -15.16 12.20 8.61
N LEU A 94 -15.13 11.89 9.92
CA LEU A 94 -15.94 10.83 10.53
C LEU A 94 -16.32 11.22 11.97
N PRO A 95 -17.50 11.86 12.19
CA PRO A 95 -17.86 12.47 13.48
C PRO A 95 -17.83 11.54 14.70
N TRP A 96 -17.94 10.22 14.51
CA TRP A 96 -17.88 9.22 15.59
C TRP A 96 -16.47 8.65 15.86
N LEU A 97 -15.45 9.10 15.10
CA LEU A 97 -14.05 8.75 15.26
C LEU A 97 -13.17 9.93 15.70
N GLY A 98 -13.75 11.06 16.13
CA GLY A 98 -12.99 12.23 16.61
C GLY A 98 -12.09 11.96 17.83
N TRP A 99 -12.30 10.85 18.55
CA TRP A 99 -11.40 10.38 19.61
C TRP A 99 -10.06 9.83 19.07
N VAL A 100 -9.98 9.51 17.77
CA VAL A 100 -8.75 9.11 17.09
C VAL A 100 -7.83 10.31 16.90
N ASP A 101 -8.35 11.54 16.83
CA ASP A 101 -7.53 12.76 16.82
C ASP A 101 -6.84 12.98 18.18
N ALA A 102 -7.51 12.60 19.27
CA ALA A 102 -6.92 12.56 20.60
C ALA A 102 -5.86 11.43 20.76
N LEU A 103 -5.96 10.35 19.98
CA LEU A 103 -4.97 9.25 19.95
C LEU A 103 -3.80 9.52 19.00
N ASN A 104 -4.02 10.27 17.91
CA ASN A 104 -2.98 10.69 16.97
C ASN A 104 -2.20 11.92 17.47
N GLY A 105 -2.67 12.61 18.52
CA GLY A 105 -1.83 13.33 19.48
C GLY A 105 -0.75 14.24 18.88
N MET A 106 -1.05 14.96 17.80
CA MET A 106 -0.04 15.64 16.98
C MET A 106 0.01 17.16 17.16
N GLU A 107 -0.26 17.68 18.36
CA GLU A 107 -0.05 19.13 18.59
C GLU A 107 0.54 19.52 19.96
N VAL A 108 0.38 18.71 21.01
CA VAL A 108 1.00 19.02 22.33
C VAL A 108 2.09 18.02 22.72
N LYS A 109 2.11 16.82 22.10
CA LYS A 109 3.15 15.81 22.34
C LYS A 109 4.35 15.96 21.41
N VAL A 110 4.24 16.47 20.17
CA VAL A 110 5.39 16.57 19.26
C VAL A 110 6.52 17.43 19.85
N GLN A 111 6.19 18.57 20.47
CA GLN A 111 7.17 19.44 21.14
C GLN A 111 7.83 18.75 22.36
N ARG A 112 7.01 18.14 23.23
CA ARG A 112 7.50 17.44 24.45
C ARG A 112 8.21 16.12 24.16
N THR A 113 7.85 15.47 23.05
CA THR A 113 8.45 14.22 22.59
C THR A 113 9.78 14.51 21.90
N PHE A 114 9.95 15.65 21.22
CA PHE A 114 11.27 16.10 20.75
C PHE A 114 12.23 16.43 21.90
N GLU A 115 11.78 17.17 22.91
CA GLU A 115 12.63 17.50 24.07
C GLU A 115 12.93 16.28 24.96
N ALA A 116 12.01 15.30 25.03
CA ALA A 116 12.28 14.02 25.69
C ALA A 116 13.16 13.09 24.83
N LEU A 117 12.99 13.08 23.49
CA LEU A 117 13.83 12.29 22.60
C LEU A 117 15.25 12.84 22.50
N ASP A 118 15.50 14.13 22.60
CA ASP A 118 16.87 14.68 22.53
C ASP A 118 17.68 14.23 23.76
N GLY A 119 17.07 14.31 24.95
CA GLY A 119 17.66 13.79 26.19
C GLY A 119 17.75 12.26 26.25
N ILE A 120 16.84 11.53 25.59
CA ILE A 120 16.88 10.06 25.47
C ILE A 120 17.87 9.64 24.38
N LEU A 121 18.03 10.36 23.28
CA LEU A 121 19.00 10.09 22.21
C LEU A 121 20.42 10.33 22.72
N GLU A 122 20.68 11.38 23.50
CA GLU A 122 21.97 11.54 24.19
C GLU A 122 22.23 10.38 25.15
N LYS A 123 21.24 10.01 25.97
CA LYS A 123 21.37 8.86 26.89
C LYS A 123 21.54 7.54 26.16
N VAL A 124 20.84 7.32 25.05
CA VAL A 124 20.90 6.10 24.23
C VAL A 124 22.18 6.06 23.43
N ILE A 125 22.74 7.19 22.97
CA ILE A 125 24.07 7.24 22.34
C ILE A 125 25.14 6.87 23.38
N ASP A 126 25.01 7.34 24.63
CA ASP A 126 25.93 6.99 25.71
C ASP A 126 25.75 5.55 26.22
N ASP A 127 24.50 5.06 26.32
CA ASP A 127 24.18 3.68 26.71
C ASP A 127 24.49 2.69 25.58
N HIS A 128 24.42 3.09 24.30
CA HIS A 128 24.80 2.28 23.14
C HIS A 128 26.34 2.26 22.94
N ARG A 129 27.07 3.31 23.31
CA ARG A 129 28.55 3.27 23.46
C ARG A 129 28.99 2.33 24.58
N ARG A 130 28.20 2.20 25.66
CA ARG A 130 28.44 1.27 26.78
C ARG A 130 27.99 -0.16 26.46
N ARG A 131 26.81 -0.37 25.87
CA ARG A 131 26.23 -1.69 25.54
C ARG A 131 26.78 -2.35 24.28
N ARG A 132 27.56 -1.65 23.44
CA ARG A 132 28.43 -2.31 22.44
C ARG A 132 29.54 -3.16 23.08
N ARG A 133 29.65 -3.18 24.41
CA ARG A 133 30.53 -4.07 25.19
C ARG A 133 29.82 -5.29 25.76
N GLU A 134 28.48 -5.34 25.79
CA GLU A 134 27.73 -6.39 26.50
C GLU A 134 26.42 -6.73 25.77
N VAL A 135 26.39 -7.88 25.12
CA VAL A 135 25.36 -8.36 24.18
C VAL A 135 24.05 -8.78 24.87
N GLY A 136 22.90 -8.45 24.25
CA GLY A 136 21.81 -9.42 24.06
C GLY A 136 20.41 -9.13 24.62
N ARG A 137 19.41 -9.52 23.81
CA ARG A 137 17.96 -9.74 24.06
C ARG A 137 16.98 -8.55 23.95
N GLN A 138 16.42 -8.45 22.74
CA GLN A 138 15.00 -8.55 22.35
C GLN A 138 13.91 -7.93 23.26
N MET A 139 13.14 -7.00 22.69
CA MET A 139 11.81 -6.54 23.15
C MET A 139 10.89 -6.31 21.93
N ASP A 140 9.66 -6.77 22.07
CA ASP A 140 8.48 -6.53 21.21
C ASP A 140 7.88 -5.14 21.54
N ASP A 141 7.47 -4.35 20.55
CA ASP A 141 6.29 -3.47 20.64
C ASP A 141 5.94 -2.75 19.32
N GLY A 142 4.63 -2.72 19.01
CA GLY A 142 3.92 -1.57 18.43
C GLY A 142 4.46 -0.89 17.17
N GLY A 143 4.36 -1.56 16.01
CA GLY A 143 4.68 -0.94 14.71
C GLY A 143 4.18 -1.77 13.53
N GLY A 144 2.90 -2.12 13.50
CA GLY A 144 2.38 -3.18 12.63
C GLY A 144 2.44 -2.96 11.11
N GLY A 145 2.87 -1.79 10.60
CA GLY A 145 3.00 -1.57 9.15
C GLY A 145 4.27 -2.20 8.57
N ASP A 146 5.42 -1.96 9.20
CA ASP A 146 6.76 -2.24 8.65
C ASP A 146 7.08 -3.75 8.57
N HIS A 147 6.57 -4.53 9.53
CA HIS A 147 6.81 -5.98 9.56
C HIS A 147 6.08 -6.77 8.49
N ARG A 148 5.03 -6.22 7.87
CA ARG A 148 4.16 -7.00 6.96
C ARG A 148 4.57 -6.88 5.50
N ASP A 149 4.92 -5.68 5.07
CA ASP A 149 5.53 -5.44 3.76
C ASP A 149 6.79 -6.31 3.59
N PHE A 150 7.55 -6.51 4.68
CA PHE A 150 8.72 -7.37 4.71
C PHE A 150 8.38 -8.85 4.51
N VAL A 151 7.32 -9.30 5.16
CA VAL A 151 6.82 -10.68 5.06
C VAL A 151 6.25 -10.93 3.66
N ASP A 152 5.55 -9.97 3.07
CA ASP A 152 5.02 -10.07 1.71
C ASP A 152 6.15 -10.19 0.68
N VAL A 153 7.25 -9.40 0.82
CA VAL A 153 8.41 -9.54 -0.08
C VAL A 153 9.05 -10.92 0.07
N LEU A 154 9.27 -11.39 1.30
CA LEU A 154 9.83 -12.73 1.52
C LEU A 154 8.93 -13.83 0.95
N LEU A 155 7.62 -13.69 1.10
CA LEU A 155 6.63 -14.63 0.60
C LEU A 155 6.58 -14.68 -0.93
N ASP A 156 6.54 -13.51 -1.58
CA ASP A 156 6.61 -13.42 -3.04
C ASP A 156 7.89 -14.09 -3.53
N LEU A 157 9.02 -13.83 -2.90
CA LEU A 157 10.28 -14.48 -3.26
C LEU A 157 10.26 -16.00 -3.06
N ILE A 158 9.69 -16.50 -1.97
CA ILE A 158 9.56 -17.95 -1.71
C ILE A 158 8.65 -18.63 -2.74
N ASN A 159 7.56 -17.95 -3.14
CA ASN A 159 6.67 -18.42 -4.20
C ASN A 159 7.29 -18.29 -5.61
N HIS A 160 8.38 -17.54 -5.76
CA HIS A 160 9.12 -17.37 -7.02
C HIS A 160 10.62 -17.71 -6.86
N PRO A 161 11.00 -19.00 -6.72
CA PRO A 161 12.38 -19.41 -6.45
C PRO A 161 13.41 -18.87 -7.45
N ARG A 162 13.02 -18.72 -8.73
CA ARG A 162 13.88 -18.12 -9.76
C ARG A 162 14.24 -16.67 -9.44
N VAL A 163 13.27 -15.89 -8.97
CA VAL A 163 13.47 -14.50 -8.54
C VAL A 163 14.32 -14.47 -7.28
N MET A 164 14.00 -15.31 -6.28
CA MET A 164 14.78 -15.44 -5.04
C MET A 164 16.26 -15.68 -5.32
N HIS A 165 16.57 -16.69 -6.14
CA HIS A 165 17.96 -17.00 -6.48
C HIS A 165 18.66 -15.86 -7.23
N LYS A 166 17.96 -15.16 -8.12
CA LYS A 166 18.52 -14.01 -8.84
C LYS A 166 18.85 -12.85 -7.89
N ALA A 167 17.96 -12.54 -6.93
CA ALA A 167 18.20 -11.53 -5.90
C ALA A 167 19.36 -11.94 -4.97
N GLN A 168 19.37 -13.18 -4.47
CA GLN A 168 20.46 -13.70 -3.66
C GLN A 168 21.82 -13.63 -4.38
N ASN A 169 21.86 -13.97 -5.68
CA ASN A 169 23.08 -13.90 -6.47
C ASN A 169 23.59 -12.46 -6.64
N GLU A 170 22.70 -11.51 -6.92
CA GLU A 170 23.04 -10.08 -6.98
C GLU A 170 23.63 -9.60 -5.65
N ILE A 171 22.91 -9.87 -4.54
CA ILE A 171 23.33 -9.47 -3.19
C ILE A 171 24.71 -10.03 -2.87
N ARG A 172 24.93 -11.32 -3.09
CA ARG A 172 26.20 -11.99 -2.79
C ARG A 172 27.34 -11.48 -3.67
N ALA A 173 27.07 -11.17 -4.94
CA ALA A 173 28.07 -10.59 -5.84
C ALA A 173 28.52 -9.19 -5.39
N VAL A 174 27.59 -8.36 -4.89
CA VAL A 174 27.88 -7.00 -4.44
C VAL A 174 28.53 -6.96 -3.05
N VAL A 175 28.04 -7.77 -2.10
CA VAL A 175 28.52 -7.80 -0.71
C VAL A 175 29.87 -8.54 -0.61
N GLY A 176 30.09 -9.56 -1.45
CA GLY A 176 31.30 -10.38 -1.42
C GLY A 176 31.45 -11.12 -0.08
N ASN A 177 32.67 -11.16 0.47
CA ASN A 177 32.98 -11.87 1.72
C ASN A 177 33.01 -10.96 2.96
N THR A 178 32.43 -9.76 2.89
CA THR A 178 32.49 -8.75 3.98
C THR A 178 31.67 -9.10 5.23
N SER A 179 30.94 -10.22 5.20
CA SER A 179 30.14 -10.80 6.29
C SER A 179 29.01 -9.93 6.86
N HIS A 180 28.80 -8.71 6.37
CA HIS A 180 27.71 -7.83 6.77
C HIS A 180 27.23 -6.95 5.61
N VAL A 181 25.92 -6.72 5.55
CA VAL A 181 25.30 -5.85 4.54
C VAL A 181 25.26 -4.42 5.06
N THR A 182 25.57 -3.45 4.21
CA THR A 182 25.57 -2.01 4.52
C THR A 182 24.66 -1.27 3.54
N LYS A 183 24.32 -0.01 3.87
CA LYS A 183 23.57 0.86 2.97
C LYS A 183 24.25 1.01 1.59
N ASP A 184 25.58 1.19 1.59
CA ASP A 184 26.36 1.33 0.35
C ASP A 184 26.31 0.09 -0.55
N HIS A 185 26.16 -1.11 0.05
CA HIS A 185 25.90 -2.33 -0.71
C HIS A 185 24.50 -2.30 -1.31
N VAL A 186 23.48 -1.98 -0.50
CA VAL A 186 22.08 -1.92 -0.94
C VAL A 186 21.86 -0.93 -2.07
N ASP A 187 22.57 0.19 -2.06
CA ASP A 187 22.47 1.18 -3.13
C ASP A 187 22.85 0.62 -4.52
N LYS A 188 23.62 -0.47 -4.55
CA LYS A 188 24.08 -1.17 -5.75
C LYS A 188 23.28 -2.45 -6.06
N LEU A 189 22.09 -2.62 -5.49
CA LEU A 189 21.21 -3.78 -5.70
C LEU A 189 19.95 -3.43 -6.53
N PRO A 190 20.08 -3.14 -7.83
CA PRO A 190 18.94 -2.74 -8.65
C PRO A 190 17.87 -3.83 -8.75
N TYR A 191 18.23 -5.11 -8.77
CA TYR A 191 17.27 -6.20 -8.83
C TYR A 191 16.52 -6.39 -7.51
N LEU A 192 17.20 -6.28 -6.37
CA LEU A 192 16.50 -6.27 -5.08
C LEU A 192 15.49 -5.12 -4.97
N LYS A 193 15.86 -3.93 -5.42
CA LYS A 193 14.96 -2.76 -5.46
C LYS A 193 13.78 -2.99 -6.39
N ALA A 194 14.02 -3.65 -7.53
CA ALA A 194 12.96 -4.04 -8.47
C ALA A 194 11.99 -5.06 -7.86
N VAL A 195 12.49 -6.06 -7.11
CA VAL A 195 11.66 -7.00 -6.35
C VAL A 195 10.79 -6.24 -5.36
N PHE A 196 11.37 -5.31 -4.61
CA PHE A 196 10.66 -4.51 -3.62
C PHE A 196 9.53 -3.68 -4.26
N LYS A 197 9.83 -2.98 -5.36
CA LYS A 197 8.82 -2.23 -6.14
C LYS A 197 7.69 -3.12 -6.63
N GLU A 198 8.01 -4.33 -7.12
CA GLU A 198 7.02 -5.28 -7.62
C GLU A 198 6.13 -5.85 -6.51
N THR A 199 6.69 -6.15 -5.34
CA THR A 199 5.89 -6.52 -4.17
C THR A 199 4.97 -5.38 -3.77
N LEU A 200 5.44 -4.13 -3.66
CA LEU A 200 4.58 -3.00 -3.28
C LEU A 200 3.47 -2.72 -4.32
N ARG A 201 3.75 -2.98 -5.60
CA ARG A 201 2.75 -2.85 -6.67
C ARG A 201 1.59 -3.83 -6.49
N LEU A 202 1.92 -5.08 -6.13
CA LEU A 202 0.94 -6.14 -5.96
C LEU A 202 0.34 -6.16 -4.54
N HIS A 203 1.08 -5.80 -3.53
CA HIS A 203 0.67 -5.85 -2.13
C HIS A 203 0.88 -4.48 -1.48
N PRO A 204 0.18 -3.42 -1.95
CA PRO A 204 0.31 -2.11 -1.35
C PRO A 204 -0.18 -2.17 0.10
N PRO A 205 0.55 -1.57 1.07
CA PRO A 205 0.18 -1.65 2.48
C PRO A 205 -1.22 -1.06 2.76
N LEU A 206 -1.58 -0.05 1.95
CA LEU A 206 -2.90 0.57 1.90
C LEU A 206 -3.49 0.46 0.49
N PRO A 207 -4.29 -0.59 0.19
CA PRO A 207 -4.96 -0.75 -1.11
C PRO A 207 -5.89 0.40 -1.49
N LEU A 208 -6.54 0.98 -0.48
CA LEU A 208 -7.33 2.20 -0.61
C LEU A 208 -6.59 3.29 0.16
N LEU A 209 -6.15 4.32 -0.55
CA LEU A 209 -5.45 5.44 0.07
C LEU A 209 -6.38 6.25 0.96
N ILE A 210 -5.78 7.04 1.85
CA ILE A 210 -6.50 7.89 2.79
C ILE A 210 -7.46 8.79 2.00
N PRO A 211 -8.76 8.77 2.32
CA PRO A 211 -9.74 9.57 1.59
C PRO A 211 -9.44 11.05 1.68
N ARG A 212 -9.71 11.77 0.59
CA ARG A 212 -9.63 13.22 0.51
C ARG A 212 -11.02 13.80 0.33
N GLU A 213 -11.19 15.06 0.70
CA GLU A 213 -12.43 15.78 0.49
C GLU A 213 -12.08 17.16 -0.07
N PRO A 214 -12.50 17.49 -1.31
CA PRO A 214 -12.25 18.81 -1.89
C PRO A 214 -13.13 19.87 -1.21
N PRO A 215 -12.58 21.06 -0.88
CA PRO A 215 -13.36 22.17 -0.34
C PRO A 215 -14.20 22.91 -1.40
N ALA A 216 -13.94 22.67 -2.69
CA ALA A 216 -14.66 23.26 -3.83
C ALA A 216 -14.91 22.20 -4.92
N ASP A 217 -15.69 22.51 -5.95
CA ASP A 217 -15.85 21.57 -7.07
C ASP A 217 -14.49 21.33 -7.75
N ALA A 218 -14.17 20.05 -7.95
CA ALA A 218 -12.92 19.56 -8.56
C ALA A 218 -13.19 18.92 -9.93
N GLN A 219 -12.17 18.80 -10.79
CA GLN A 219 -12.29 18.10 -12.06
C GLN A 219 -11.38 16.86 -12.10
N ILE A 220 -11.91 15.74 -12.60
CA ILE A 220 -11.12 14.55 -12.92
C ILE A 220 -11.64 13.96 -14.24
N LEU A 221 -10.78 13.81 -15.24
CA LEU A 221 -11.06 13.22 -16.55
C LEU A 221 -12.33 13.78 -17.20
N GLY A 222 -12.54 15.10 -17.06
CA GLY A 222 -13.73 15.80 -17.55
C GLY A 222 -15.02 15.50 -16.78
N TYR A 223 -14.92 14.92 -15.58
CA TYR A 223 -16.00 14.82 -14.61
C TYR A 223 -15.87 15.87 -13.52
N THR A 224 -16.99 16.47 -13.17
CA THR A 224 -17.07 17.38 -12.02
C THR A 224 -17.31 16.58 -10.75
N ILE A 225 -16.43 16.73 -9.77
CA ILE A 225 -16.57 16.21 -8.42
C ILE A 225 -17.10 17.34 -7.54
N PRO A 226 -18.33 17.22 -7.01
CA PRO A 226 -18.86 18.26 -6.14
C PRO A 226 -18.00 18.45 -4.89
N ALA A 227 -17.90 19.69 -4.41
CA ALA A 227 -17.33 20.00 -3.10
C ALA A 227 -17.88 19.06 -2.01
N HIS A 228 -17.06 18.73 -1.03
CA HIS A 228 -17.39 17.82 0.08
C HIS A 228 -17.71 16.37 -0.34
N THR A 229 -17.37 15.98 -1.58
CA THR A 229 -17.44 14.58 -2.00
C THR A 229 -16.16 13.86 -1.63
N ARG A 230 -16.26 12.77 -0.87
CA ARG A 230 -15.09 11.99 -0.49
C ARG A 230 -14.47 11.33 -1.71
N VAL A 231 -13.17 11.50 -1.93
CA VAL A 231 -12.42 10.86 -3.00
C VAL A 231 -11.48 9.82 -2.41
N VAL A 232 -11.52 8.60 -2.94
CA VAL A 232 -10.68 7.47 -2.53
C VAL A 232 -9.93 6.95 -3.74
N ILE A 233 -8.61 6.82 -3.62
CA ILE A 233 -7.77 6.22 -4.67
C ILE A 233 -7.56 4.74 -4.34
N ASN A 234 -7.86 3.88 -5.30
CA ASN A 234 -7.64 2.44 -5.23
C ASN A 234 -6.26 2.09 -5.80
N ALA A 235 -5.21 2.27 -4.98
CA ALA A 235 -3.83 1.96 -5.35
C ALA A 235 -3.65 0.50 -5.78
N TRP A 236 -4.41 -0.43 -5.20
CA TRP A 236 -4.37 -1.85 -5.59
C TRP A 236 -4.91 -2.11 -7.00
N ALA A 237 -5.95 -1.38 -7.41
CA ALA A 237 -6.46 -1.46 -8.78
C ALA A 237 -5.48 -0.82 -9.78
N ILE A 238 -4.93 0.35 -9.44
CA ILE A 238 -3.94 1.06 -10.28
C ILE A 238 -2.69 0.21 -10.50
N GLY A 239 -2.18 -0.40 -9.43
CA GLY A 239 -1.04 -1.32 -9.50
C GLY A 239 -1.31 -2.54 -10.39
N ARG A 240 -2.57 -2.82 -10.76
CA ARG A 240 -2.98 -3.95 -11.63
C ARG A 240 -3.75 -3.51 -12.86
N ASP A 241 -3.61 -2.25 -13.25
CA ASP A 241 -4.26 -1.71 -14.44
C ASP A 241 -3.51 -2.17 -15.70
N PRO A 242 -4.15 -2.92 -16.63
CA PRO A 242 -3.51 -3.29 -17.90
C PRO A 242 -3.06 -2.10 -18.74
N ALA A 243 -3.69 -0.93 -18.58
CA ALA A 243 -3.30 0.28 -19.30
C ALA A 243 -1.91 0.78 -18.87
N ALA A 244 -1.57 0.63 -17.59
CA ALA A 244 -0.27 1.00 -17.03
C ALA A 244 0.77 -0.14 -17.12
N TRP A 245 0.34 -1.40 -16.94
CA TRP A 245 1.24 -2.54 -16.70
C TRP A 245 1.21 -3.63 -17.79
N GLY A 246 0.50 -3.41 -18.89
CA GLY A 246 0.44 -4.31 -20.05
C GLY A 246 -0.48 -5.52 -19.85
N GLN A 247 -0.22 -6.60 -20.61
CA GLN A 247 -1.14 -7.75 -20.70
C GLN A 247 -1.17 -8.64 -19.45
N GLN A 248 -0.11 -8.63 -18.63
CA GLN A 248 0.03 -9.46 -17.43
C GLN A 248 0.24 -8.58 -16.19
N PRO A 249 -0.76 -7.78 -15.80
CA PRO A 249 -0.64 -6.88 -14.65
C PRO A 249 -0.69 -7.63 -13.32
N ASP A 250 -1.27 -8.82 -13.26
CA ASP A 250 -1.37 -9.60 -12.02
C ASP A 250 -0.16 -10.54 -11.79
N GLU A 251 0.74 -10.68 -12.77
CA GLU A 251 1.96 -11.50 -12.66
C GLU A 251 3.06 -10.76 -11.90
N PHE A 252 3.77 -11.47 -11.02
CA PHE A 252 4.93 -10.97 -10.29
C PHE A 252 6.19 -11.06 -11.17
N SER A 253 6.58 -9.92 -11.76
CA SER A 253 7.77 -9.78 -12.60
C SER A 253 8.55 -8.50 -12.25
N PRO A 254 9.59 -8.61 -11.40
CA PRO A 254 10.48 -7.52 -11.05
C PRO A 254 11.17 -6.87 -12.25
N GLU A 255 11.37 -7.62 -13.34
CA GLU A 255 12.02 -7.14 -14.56
C GLU A 255 11.40 -5.86 -15.13
N LYS A 256 10.10 -5.61 -14.87
CA LYS A 256 9.39 -4.38 -15.26
C LYS A 256 10.06 -3.11 -14.71
N PHE A 257 10.76 -3.22 -13.58
CA PHE A 257 11.40 -2.10 -12.89
C PHE A 257 12.90 -1.94 -13.18
N LEU A 258 13.53 -2.85 -13.94
CA LEU A 258 14.97 -2.77 -14.19
C LEU A 258 15.36 -1.70 -15.21
N ASN A 259 14.48 -1.44 -16.17
CA ASN A 259 14.68 -0.46 -17.24
C ASN A 259 13.73 0.74 -17.11
N GLY A 260 12.86 0.74 -16.09
CA GLY A 260 11.81 1.74 -15.91
C GLY A 260 12.24 2.88 -15.00
N ALA A 261 11.74 4.08 -15.28
CA ALA A 261 11.90 5.24 -14.40
C ALA A 261 10.92 5.23 -13.21
N ILE A 262 9.84 4.43 -13.30
CA ILE A 262 8.73 4.42 -12.35
C ILE A 262 9.21 4.20 -10.90
N ASP A 263 8.80 5.09 -10.00
CA ASP A 263 9.14 5.08 -8.60
C ASP A 263 7.95 5.50 -7.71
N TYR A 264 7.88 4.96 -6.50
CA TYR A 264 6.83 5.28 -5.53
C TYR A 264 7.11 6.58 -4.74
N LYS A 265 8.10 7.36 -5.14
CA LYS A 265 8.45 8.67 -4.54
C LYS A 265 7.49 9.80 -4.93
N GLY A 266 6.39 9.48 -5.59
CA GLY A 266 5.22 10.36 -5.72
C GLY A 266 5.15 11.18 -7.00
N GLN A 267 5.92 10.83 -8.03
CA GLN A 267 5.84 11.43 -9.37
C GLN A 267 5.23 10.47 -10.40
N ASP A 268 5.26 9.17 -10.15
CA ASP A 268 4.71 8.16 -11.05
C ASP A 268 3.42 7.59 -10.44
N PHE A 269 2.28 7.98 -11.00
CA PHE A 269 0.95 7.64 -10.46
C PHE A 269 0.53 6.19 -10.75
N GLU A 270 1.31 5.46 -11.54
CA GLU A 270 1.18 4.03 -11.75
C GLU A 270 1.57 3.22 -10.49
N LEU A 271 2.40 3.79 -9.61
CA LEU A 271 2.90 3.14 -8.41
C LEU A 271 2.70 4.01 -7.16
N LEU A 272 1.55 3.84 -6.50
CA LEU A 272 1.13 4.65 -5.34
C LEU A 272 1.03 3.88 -4.01
N PRO A 273 1.96 2.99 -3.63
CA PRO A 273 1.86 2.23 -2.38
C PRO A 273 1.90 3.13 -1.13
N PHE A 274 2.42 4.35 -1.27
CA PHE A 274 2.58 5.33 -0.18
C PHE A 274 1.85 6.66 -0.45
N GLY A 275 0.97 6.69 -1.46
CA GLY A 275 0.36 7.93 -1.96
C GLY A 275 1.37 8.90 -2.58
N ALA A 276 0.93 10.14 -2.83
CA ALA A 276 1.72 11.18 -3.47
C ALA A 276 1.40 12.60 -2.94
N GLY A 277 2.15 13.60 -3.41
CA GLY A 277 1.96 15.02 -3.07
C GLY A 277 2.18 15.35 -1.58
N ARG A 278 1.58 16.45 -1.12
CA ARG A 278 1.77 17.01 0.26
C ARG A 278 1.41 16.05 1.41
N ARG A 279 0.60 15.02 1.13
CA ARG A 279 0.16 14.01 2.11
C ARG A 279 0.72 12.61 1.78
N GLY A 280 1.74 12.52 0.94
CA GLY A 280 2.51 11.30 0.76
C GLY A 280 3.15 10.86 2.08
N CYS A 281 3.41 9.55 2.22
CA CYS A 281 3.96 9.02 3.47
C CYS A 281 5.29 9.72 3.84
N PRO A 282 5.39 10.34 5.03
CA PRO A 282 6.63 10.99 5.46
C PRO A 282 7.76 9.99 5.77
N GLY A 283 7.42 8.71 5.96
CA GLY A 283 8.35 7.65 6.37
C GLY A 283 9.04 6.89 5.24
N ILE A 284 8.76 7.17 3.96
CA ILE A 284 9.23 6.35 2.82
C ILE A 284 10.74 6.15 2.85
N VAL A 285 11.51 7.23 3.03
CA VAL A 285 12.98 7.17 2.97
C VAL A 285 13.55 6.24 4.06
N PHE A 286 12.99 6.33 5.28
CA PHE A 286 13.45 5.52 6.40
C PHE A 286 12.97 4.07 6.28
N GLY A 287 11.66 3.85 6.13
CA GLY A 287 11.06 2.51 6.11
C GLY A 287 11.64 1.65 5.00
N VAL A 288 11.65 2.17 3.76
CA VAL A 288 12.23 1.45 2.62
C VAL A 288 13.70 1.14 2.85
N SER A 289 14.51 2.09 3.32
CA SER A 289 15.95 1.83 3.55
C SER A 289 16.16 0.73 4.60
N ALA A 290 15.38 0.75 5.69
CA ALA A 290 15.49 -0.25 6.75
C ALA A 290 15.09 -1.64 6.24
N MET A 291 13.99 -1.71 5.49
CA MET A 291 13.50 -2.95 4.88
C MET A 291 14.47 -3.53 3.85
N GLU A 292 15.00 -2.72 2.94
CA GLU A 292 15.95 -3.17 1.92
C GLU A 292 17.23 -3.73 2.57
N ILE A 293 17.77 -3.07 3.60
CA ILE A 293 18.94 -3.56 4.35
C ILE A 293 18.62 -4.87 5.09
N ALA A 294 17.48 -4.93 5.77
CA ALA A 294 17.07 -6.14 6.49
C ALA A 294 16.88 -7.32 5.53
N LEU A 295 16.23 -7.09 4.39
CA LEU A 295 15.96 -8.12 3.40
C LEU A 295 17.25 -8.59 2.73
N ALA A 296 18.10 -7.66 2.32
CA ALA A 296 19.41 -7.98 1.78
C ALA A 296 20.24 -8.82 2.75
N SER A 297 20.21 -8.48 4.05
CA SER A 297 20.91 -9.24 5.10
C SER A 297 20.37 -10.67 5.22
N LEU A 298 19.05 -10.86 5.25
CA LEU A 298 18.45 -12.19 5.33
C LEU A 298 18.75 -13.05 4.10
N LEU A 299 18.65 -12.47 2.90
CA LEU A 299 18.90 -13.18 1.65
C LEU A 299 20.39 -13.49 1.44
N TYR A 300 21.28 -12.65 1.99
CA TYR A 300 22.71 -12.90 2.01
C TYR A 300 23.06 -14.10 2.89
N HIS A 301 22.54 -14.13 4.13
CA HIS A 301 22.92 -15.13 5.15
C HIS A 301 22.17 -16.47 5.07
N PHE A 302 20.98 -16.49 4.49
CA PHE A 302 20.13 -17.68 4.50
C PHE A 302 19.66 -18.07 3.10
N ASP A 303 19.55 -19.38 2.90
CA ASP A 303 18.74 -19.96 1.83
C ASP A 303 17.36 -20.30 2.39
N TRP A 304 16.32 -19.93 1.64
CA TRP A 304 14.93 -19.99 2.09
C TRP A 304 14.16 -21.02 1.28
N GLU A 305 13.40 -21.86 1.97
CA GLU A 305 12.51 -22.85 1.37
C GLU A 305 11.12 -22.77 2.01
N ALA A 306 10.08 -23.00 1.21
CA ALA A 306 8.72 -23.19 1.72
C ALA A 306 8.69 -24.43 2.62
N ALA A 307 8.18 -24.31 3.84
CA ALA A 307 8.03 -25.46 4.72
C ALA A 307 6.98 -26.41 4.12
N ALA A 308 7.31 -27.69 3.98
CA ALA A 308 6.32 -28.70 3.59
C ALA A 308 5.23 -28.76 4.67
N THR A 309 4.07 -28.17 4.40
CA THR A 309 2.90 -28.25 5.27
C THR A 309 2.24 -29.62 5.11
N ASP A 310 2.88 -30.69 5.59
CA ASP A 310 2.17 -31.91 5.98
C ASP A 310 3.02 -32.79 6.93
N HIS A 311 2.75 -32.73 8.23
CA HIS A 311 3.28 -33.71 9.19
C HIS A 311 2.55 -35.06 9.15
N ARG A 312 1.51 -35.24 8.32
CA ARG A 312 0.73 -36.50 8.23
C ARG A 312 1.07 -37.39 7.03
N ARG A 313 1.90 -36.97 6.08
CA ARG A 313 2.34 -37.83 4.96
C ARG A 313 3.85 -38.01 4.93
N ARG A 314 4.34 -38.88 5.82
CA ARG A 314 5.66 -39.51 5.68
C ARG A 314 5.60 -40.43 4.45
N GLY A 315 6.17 -40.02 3.32
CA GLY A 315 6.48 -40.97 2.24
C GLY A 315 6.19 -40.57 0.79
N SER A 316 5.88 -39.31 0.48
CA SER A 316 5.87 -38.88 -0.93
C SER A 316 6.59 -37.56 -1.10
N GLN A 317 7.43 -37.49 -2.13
CA GLN A 317 8.11 -36.30 -2.66
C GLN A 317 7.09 -35.17 -2.84
N ALA A 318 6.84 -34.39 -1.79
CA ALA A 318 5.89 -33.29 -1.79
C ALA A 318 6.65 -32.04 -2.19
N TRP A 319 6.45 -31.59 -3.44
CA TRP A 319 6.67 -30.21 -3.79
C TRP A 319 5.87 -29.36 -2.79
N ALA A 320 6.53 -28.44 -2.10
CA ALA A 320 5.84 -27.55 -1.19
C ALA A 320 4.77 -26.78 -2.00
N LEU A 321 3.52 -26.84 -1.55
CA LEU A 321 2.46 -26.02 -2.12
C LEU A 321 2.89 -24.53 -2.02
N PRO A 322 2.53 -23.68 -2.98
CA PRO A 322 2.73 -22.24 -2.85
C PRO A 322 2.18 -21.76 -1.51
N VAL A 323 2.93 -20.88 -0.84
CA VAL A 323 2.47 -20.31 0.43
C VAL A 323 1.24 -19.44 0.15
N ASP A 324 0.18 -19.64 0.94
CA ASP A 324 -1.10 -18.96 0.75
C ASP A 324 -0.98 -17.45 1.05
N MET A 325 -1.22 -16.64 0.02
CA MET A 325 -1.21 -15.17 0.07
C MET A 325 -2.62 -14.57 0.24
N SER A 326 -3.60 -15.37 0.67
CA SER A 326 -4.96 -14.89 0.83
C SER A 326 -5.06 -13.82 1.92
N GLU A 327 -5.87 -12.80 1.64
CA GLU A 327 -5.98 -11.59 2.44
C GLU A 327 -7.28 -11.57 3.28
N VAL A 328 -7.22 -10.91 4.43
CA VAL A 328 -8.37 -10.48 5.24
C VAL A 328 -8.30 -8.96 5.39
N ASN A 329 -9.45 -8.30 5.26
CA ASN A 329 -9.53 -6.85 5.22
C ASN A 329 -9.59 -6.20 6.61
N GLY A 330 -8.83 -5.11 6.79
CA GLY A 330 -8.84 -4.18 7.92
C GLY A 330 -8.60 -2.73 7.43
N ILE A 331 -8.14 -1.82 8.30
CA ILE A 331 -7.65 -0.48 7.84
C ILE A 331 -6.39 -0.65 6.99
N ALA A 332 -5.57 -1.64 7.33
CA ALA A 332 -4.52 -2.21 6.49
C ALA A 332 -4.90 -3.66 6.12
N VAL A 333 -4.30 -4.21 5.07
CA VAL A 333 -4.51 -5.62 4.69
C VAL A 333 -3.68 -6.55 5.57
N HIS A 334 -4.25 -7.72 5.88
CA HIS A 334 -3.59 -8.77 6.65
C HIS A 334 -3.61 -10.09 5.89
N LEU A 335 -2.52 -10.85 5.94
CA LEU A 335 -2.53 -12.24 5.49
C LEU A 335 -3.44 -13.09 6.39
N LYS A 336 -4.17 -14.01 5.76
CA LYS A 336 -5.16 -14.87 6.43
C LYS A 336 -4.51 -15.95 7.30
N TYR A 337 -3.28 -16.38 6.97
CA TYR A 337 -2.56 -17.45 7.66
C TYR A 337 -1.12 -17.03 7.98
N GLY A 338 -0.57 -17.55 9.09
CA GLY A 338 0.80 -17.28 9.52
C GLY A 338 1.86 -17.98 8.66
N LEU A 339 3.05 -17.38 8.60
CA LEU A 339 4.18 -17.85 7.80
C LEU A 339 4.86 -19.09 8.42
N HIS A 340 4.94 -20.18 7.67
CA HIS A 340 5.80 -21.33 7.99
C HIS A 340 6.91 -21.46 6.94
N VAL A 341 8.09 -20.94 7.24
CA VAL A 341 9.27 -20.96 6.34
C VAL A 341 10.48 -21.55 7.04
N VAL A 342 11.34 -22.21 6.28
CA VAL A 342 12.59 -22.78 6.80
C VAL A 342 13.76 -21.92 6.31
N ALA A 343 14.45 -21.28 7.25
CA ALA A 343 15.71 -20.58 7.00
C ALA A 343 16.88 -21.57 7.21
N LYS A 344 17.65 -21.83 6.15
CA LYS A 344 18.88 -22.62 6.22
C LYS A 344 20.08 -21.68 6.25
N PRO A 345 20.85 -21.63 7.35
CA PRO A 345 22.06 -20.82 7.39
C PRO A 345 23.01 -21.23 6.26
N ARG A 346 23.47 -20.25 5.47
CA ARG A 346 24.51 -20.48 4.49
C ARG A 346 25.86 -20.56 5.21
N MET A 347 26.42 -21.76 5.26
CA MET A 347 27.81 -21.94 5.66
C MET A 347 28.68 -21.67 4.42
N PRO A 348 29.66 -20.75 4.49
CA PRO A 348 30.51 -20.40 3.35
C PRO A 348 31.36 -21.57 2.84
#